data_AF-A0A8S1ASC5-F1
#
_entry.id   AF-A0A8S1ASC5-F1
#
_cell.length_a   1.000
_cell.length_b   1.000
_cell.length_c   1.000
_cell.angle_alpha   90.00
_cell.angle_beta   90.00
_cell.angle_gamma   90.00
#
_symmetry.space_group_name_H-M   'P 1'
#
loop_
_entity.id
_entity.type
_entity.pdbx_description
1 polymer ?
#
loop_
_entity_poly.entity_id
_entity_poly.type
_entity_poly.pdbx_seq_one_letter_code
_entity_poly.pdbx_strand_id
1 'polypeptide(L)'
;MSLEEDMVVDFPSDFDYEEEEDEDDYDDSPLFTRESICRADSKRSPDKHRNDKDNEKKLEESRKWYLIYKTTRGSIHVKETRRRRRSSMVDNVSRLSYFQSNLFATILEDMLQQLHLLGKCNIGLRLLKVQYDMNELLCAKFSVKPSKIKTEIDNIDVKDVDGEQHKLLKLIADRRLCGNVLKETYLDLSLNQSFFQLSKHIKSVLSREQINQKLLEDESTNKIKRRELLRNLRHQRNHMKSSVYETNAFDSSLQREARQRYIDTWQEARCEQHTFGIQNKEAGSSGAIAHYRRKCDEEQRVHSEVEMLANIQLNETLHLIEEVMQKYDKDIEAIDIKLQILKKKLEDQTQTRIEMAQKLVDHEKEIRAWLQFKEERENLRQYRLKMTNAAISVQSWWRGLLVRLELGPYNPRMMKKLEKQKKNKQKQEKQKKK
;
A
#
# COMPACT_ATOMS: atom_id res chain seq x y z
N MET A 1 31.70 -34.86 -18.71
CA MET A 1 32.08 -35.66 -17.53
C MET A 1 31.75 -34.80 -16.32
N SER A 2 30.52 -34.95 -15.81
CA SER A 2 30.22 -35.65 -14.53
C SER A 2 30.45 -34.64 -13.38
N LEU A 3 29.49 -34.18 -12.57
CA LEU A 3 28.18 -34.67 -12.14
C LEU A 3 27.31 -33.44 -11.78
N GLU A 4 26.07 -33.38 -12.26
CA GLU A 4 25.01 -32.55 -11.69
C GLU A 4 24.25 -33.45 -10.70
N GLU A 5 24.32 -33.11 -9.41
CA GLU A 5 23.52 -33.74 -8.36
C GLU A 5 22.18 -33.02 -8.24
N ASP A 6 21.11 -33.75 -8.59
CA ASP A 6 19.72 -33.36 -8.42
C ASP A 6 19.38 -33.26 -6.92
N MET A 7 19.11 -32.04 -6.45
CA MET A 7 18.47 -31.79 -5.16
C MET A 7 16.96 -31.97 -5.32
N VAL A 8 16.49 -33.19 -5.09
CA VAL A 8 15.07 -33.50 -4.89
C VAL A 8 14.70 -33.04 -3.49
N VAL A 9 13.90 -31.97 -3.40
CA VAL A 9 13.29 -31.50 -2.16
C VAL A 9 11.98 -32.26 -1.99
N ASP A 10 12.01 -33.33 -1.20
CA ASP A 10 10.81 -34.03 -0.73
C ASP A 10 10.02 -33.11 0.21
N PHE A 11 8.87 -32.64 -0.27
CA PHE A 11 7.84 -32.02 0.56
C PHE A 11 7.02 -33.15 1.22
N PRO A 12 6.88 -33.18 2.55
CA PRO A 12 5.96 -34.11 3.19
C PRO A 12 4.51 -33.72 2.83
N SER A 13 3.85 -34.56 2.03
CA SER A 13 2.41 -34.69 2.08
C SER A 13 2.09 -35.49 3.34
N ASP A 14 1.51 -34.84 4.34
CA ASP A 14 0.63 -35.43 5.35
C ASP A 14 0.32 -34.31 6.34
N PHE A 15 -0.72 -33.54 6.02
CA PHE A 15 -1.38 -32.65 6.97
C PHE A 15 -2.82 -33.12 7.02
N ASP A 16 -3.05 -34.12 7.87
CA ASP A 16 -4.38 -34.56 8.30
C ASP A 16 -5.06 -33.37 8.98
N TYR A 17 -6.01 -32.77 8.28
CA TYR A 17 -7.03 -31.93 8.92
C TYR A 17 -8.00 -32.90 9.62
N GLU A 18 -7.77 -33.15 10.91
CA GLU A 18 -8.84 -33.59 11.80
C GLU A 18 -9.85 -32.45 11.89
N GLU A 19 -11.00 -32.67 11.25
CA GLU A 19 -12.19 -31.84 11.33
C GLU A 19 -12.83 -32.14 12.71
N GLU A 20 -12.38 -31.42 13.75
CA GLU A 20 -13.06 -31.38 15.05
C GLU A 20 -14.45 -30.75 14.85
N GLU A 21 -15.48 -31.60 14.89
CA GLU A 21 -16.87 -31.20 15.04
C GLU A 21 -17.08 -30.64 16.45
N ASP A 22 -16.88 -29.33 16.62
CA ASP A 22 -17.34 -28.62 17.82
C ASP A 22 -18.87 -28.54 17.81
N GLU A 23 -19.50 -29.47 18.53
CA GLU A 23 -20.88 -29.39 19.02
C GLU A 23 -21.01 -28.22 20.00
N ASP A 24 -21.29 -27.02 19.49
CA ASP A 24 -21.73 -25.89 20.31
C ASP A 24 -23.18 -26.10 20.76
N ASP A 25 -23.32 -26.73 21.94
CA ASP A 25 -24.51 -26.72 22.79
C ASP A 25 -24.88 -25.27 23.18
N TYR A 26 -25.76 -24.64 22.40
CA TYR A 26 -26.43 -23.38 22.78
C TYR A 26 -27.58 -23.68 23.75
N ASP A 27 -27.23 -23.77 25.03
CA ASP A 27 -28.16 -23.83 26.16
C ASP A 27 -28.46 -22.41 26.67
N ASP A 28 -29.35 -21.69 25.97
CA ASP A 28 -29.79 -20.34 26.38
C ASP A 28 -31.18 -20.39 27.04
N SER A 29 -31.18 -20.80 28.31
CA SER A 29 -32.27 -20.56 29.25
C SER A 29 -32.14 -19.16 29.88
N PRO A 30 -33.16 -18.29 29.84
CA PRO A 30 -33.19 -17.12 30.72
C PRO A 30 -34.07 -17.41 31.93
N LEU A 31 -33.45 -17.78 33.05
CA LEU A 31 -34.04 -17.69 34.37
C LEU A 31 -33.56 -16.44 35.12
N PHE A 32 -34.57 -15.74 35.65
CA PHE A 32 -34.58 -15.05 36.94
C PHE A 32 -34.21 -13.55 37.06
N THR A 33 -35.30 -12.77 37.13
CA THR A 33 -35.70 -11.85 38.23
C THR A 33 -34.94 -10.56 38.58
N ARG A 34 -35.81 -9.55 38.76
CA ARG A 34 -35.96 -8.59 39.88
C ARG A 34 -35.22 -7.25 39.86
N GLU A 35 -36.08 -6.22 39.80
CA GLU A 35 -36.14 -5.05 40.70
C GLU A 35 -34.88 -4.20 40.94
N SER A 36 -34.86 -3.01 40.33
CA SER A 36 -34.50 -1.73 40.99
C SER A 36 -34.83 -0.56 40.03
N ILE A 37 -35.94 0.16 40.22
CA ILE A 37 -36.03 1.47 40.89
C ILE A 37 -34.96 2.48 40.42
N CYS A 38 -35.34 3.44 39.56
CA CYS A 38 -35.20 4.89 39.84
C CYS A 38 -35.55 5.80 38.64
N ARG A 39 -36.31 6.85 38.98
CA ARG A 39 -36.37 8.20 38.39
C ARG A 39 -37.15 8.42 37.10
N ALA A 40 -38.42 8.73 37.35
CA ALA A 40 -39.22 9.63 36.54
C ALA A 40 -38.52 10.98 36.36
N ASP A 41 -38.33 11.40 35.11
CA ASP A 41 -38.21 12.80 34.76
C ASP A 41 -39.25 13.14 33.69
N SER A 42 -40.19 13.97 34.12
CA SER A 42 -41.28 14.53 33.35
C SER A 42 -40.73 15.52 32.32
N LYS A 43 -40.89 15.21 31.03
CA LYS A 43 -40.90 16.23 29.97
C LYS A 43 -42.22 16.19 29.20
N ARG A 44 -42.97 17.27 29.43
CA ARG A 44 -44.20 17.73 28.82
C ARG A 44 -44.33 17.38 27.34
N SER A 45 -45.42 16.68 27.01
CA SER A 45 -45.96 16.54 25.67
C SER A 45 -46.92 17.71 25.39
N PRO A 46 -46.71 18.52 24.33
CA PRO A 46 -47.64 19.54 23.92
C PRO A 46 -48.41 19.05 22.68
N ASP A 47 -49.58 18.44 22.85
CA ASP A 47 -50.58 18.42 21.79
C ASP A 47 -51.97 17.96 22.27
N LYS A 48 -52.58 18.75 23.17
CA LYS A 48 -53.99 18.59 23.54
C LYS A 48 -54.95 19.48 22.72
N HIS A 49 -54.45 20.30 21.78
CA HIS A 49 -55.31 21.21 21.01
C HIS A 49 -55.75 20.71 19.62
N ARG A 50 -55.30 19.52 19.19
CA ARG A 50 -55.70 18.97 17.88
C ARG A 50 -56.97 18.10 17.93
N ASN A 51 -57.31 17.52 19.07
CA ASN A 51 -58.48 16.63 19.19
C ASN A 51 -59.83 17.34 19.34
N ASP A 52 -59.87 18.61 19.75
CA ASP A 52 -61.16 19.32 19.89
C ASP A 52 -61.76 19.72 18.53
N LYS A 53 -60.92 20.07 17.54
CA LYS A 53 -61.40 20.43 16.20
C LYS A 53 -61.95 19.23 15.42
N ASP A 54 -61.39 18.05 15.63
CA ASP A 54 -61.86 16.83 14.96
C ASP A 54 -63.15 16.28 15.59
N ASN A 55 -63.35 16.51 16.90
CA ASN A 55 -64.61 16.19 17.57
C ASN A 55 -65.74 17.16 17.19
N GLU A 56 -65.44 18.46 17.04
CA GLU A 56 -66.43 19.45 16.60
C GLU A 56 -66.88 19.21 15.15
N LYS A 57 -65.96 18.85 14.25
CA LYS A 57 -66.30 18.41 12.87
C LYS A 57 -67.19 17.17 12.84
N LYS A 58 -66.91 16.15 13.65
CA LYS A 58 -67.75 14.94 13.73
C LYS A 58 -69.15 15.23 14.29
N LEU A 59 -69.25 16.16 15.24
CA LEU A 59 -70.54 16.58 15.79
C LEU A 59 -71.37 17.38 14.76
N GLU A 60 -70.71 18.21 13.97
CA GLU A 60 -71.34 19.02 12.93
C GLU A 60 -71.79 18.18 11.72
N GLU A 61 -71.00 17.17 11.31
CA GLU A 61 -71.42 16.16 10.33
C GLU A 61 -72.61 15.34 10.82
N SER A 62 -72.62 14.95 12.10
CA SER A 62 -73.76 14.23 12.70
C SER A 62 -75.03 15.09 12.73
N ARG A 63 -74.91 16.39 13.04
CA ARG A 63 -76.04 17.34 12.99
C ARG A 63 -76.55 17.53 11.56
N LYS A 64 -75.65 17.56 10.57
CA LYS A 64 -75.99 17.66 9.15
C LYS A 64 -76.77 16.43 8.66
N TRP A 65 -76.32 15.23 9.03
CA TRP A 65 -77.03 13.98 8.75
C TRP A 65 -78.40 13.92 9.42
N TYR A 66 -78.52 14.40 10.66
CA TYR A 66 -79.80 14.43 11.38
C TYR A 66 -80.81 15.43 10.74
N LEU A 67 -80.35 16.60 10.28
CA LEU A 67 -81.19 17.55 9.54
C LEU A 67 -81.64 16.98 8.18
N ILE A 68 -80.75 16.31 7.45
CA ILE A 68 -81.09 15.64 6.18
C ILE A 68 -82.13 14.54 6.42
N TYR A 69 -81.97 13.74 7.48
CA TYR A 69 -82.91 12.69 7.85
C TYR A 69 -84.29 13.25 8.26
N LYS A 70 -84.33 14.35 9.03
CA LYS A 70 -85.59 14.99 9.45
C LYS A 70 -86.33 15.66 8.27
N THR A 71 -85.59 16.26 7.34
CA THR A 71 -86.15 16.92 6.14
C THR A 71 -86.68 15.89 5.12
N THR A 72 -85.98 14.76 4.96
CA THR A 72 -86.45 13.66 4.08
C THR A 72 -87.69 12.98 4.65
N ARG A 73 -87.79 12.76 5.96
CA ARG A 73 -88.97 12.13 6.60
C ARG A 73 -90.23 13.02 6.54
N GLY A 74 -90.09 14.34 6.66
CA GLY A 74 -91.20 15.29 6.47
C GLY A 74 -91.71 15.39 5.03
N SER A 75 -90.81 15.26 4.04
CA SER A 75 -91.17 15.33 2.61
C SER A 75 -91.86 14.04 2.11
N ILE A 76 -91.56 12.88 2.72
CA ILE A 76 -92.18 11.60 2.37
C ILE A 76 -93.67 11.59 2.78
N HIS A 77 -94.02 12.14 3.95
CA HIS A 77 -95.42 12.12 4.43
C HIS A 77 -96.37 13.03 3.62
N VAL A 78 -95.85 14.12 3.04
CA VAL A 78 -96.63 15.03 2.15
C VAL A 78 -96.73 14.49 0.72
N LYS A 79 -95.77 13.69 0.25
CA LYS A 79 -95.85 13.02 -1.06
C LYS A 79 -96.79 11.80 -1.06
N GLU A 80 -96.91 11.10 0.05
CA GLU A 80 -97.81 9.94 0.20
C GLU A 80 -99.30 10.34 0.14
N THR A 81 -99.66 11.49 0.74
CA THR A 81 -101.04 12.00 0.75
C THR A 81 -101.48 12.62 -0.58
N ARG A 82 -100.56 13.17 -1.38
CA ARG A 82 -100.86 13.60 -2.77
C ARG A 82 -100.97 12.44 -3.77
N ARG A 83 -100.31 11.30 -3.54
CA ARG A 83 -100.45 10.10 -4.39
C ARG A 83 -101.83 9.46 -4.29
N ARG A 84 -102.45 9.45 -3.11
CA ARG A 84 -103.81 8.88 -2.93
C ARG A 84 -104.91 9.65 -3.67
N ARG A 85 -104.80 10.99 -3.82
CA ARG A 85 -105.78 11.79 -4.59
C ARG A 85 -105.56 11.76 -6.11
N ARG A 86 -104.39 11.39 -6.61
CA ARG A 86 -104.13 11.21 -8.05
C ARG A 86 -104.39 9.77 -8.54
N SER A 87 -104.37 8.78 -7.66
CA SER A 87 -104.65 7.38 -8.05
C SER A 87 -106.11 7.18 -8.48
N SER A 88 -107.08 7.84 -7.84
CA SER A 88 -108.51 7.67 -8.18
C SER A 88 -108.94 8.34 -9.49
N MET A 89 -108.05 9.09 -10.15
CA MET A 89 -108.32 9.72 -11.45
C MET A 89 -107.68 8.95 -12.62
N VAL A 90 -106.74 8.04 -12.34
CA VAL A 90 -106.06 7.21 -13.36
C VAL A 90 -106.83 5.92 -13.64
N ASP A 91 -107.68 5.46 -12.71
CA ASP A 91 -108.45 4.21 -12.87
C ASP A 91 -109.57 4.30 -13.94
N ASN A 92 -109.96 5.51 -14.36
CA ASN A 92 -110.93 5.71 -15.45
C ASN A 92 -110.32 5.61 -16.86
N VAL A 93 -108.99 5.62 -17.00
CA VAL A 93 -108.31 5.50 -18.32
C VAL A 93 -108.28 4.05 -18.80
N SER A 94 -108.58 3.09 -17.93
CA SER A 94 -108.43 1.66 -18.20
C SER A 94 -109.74 0.93 -18.49
N ARG A 95 -110.88 1.61 -18.62
CA ARG A 95 -112.17 0.98 -18.91
C ARG A 95 -112.50 1.07 -20.40
N LEU A 96 -112.77 -0.07 -21.01
CA LEU A 96 -113.20 -0.16 -22.41
C LEU A 96 -114.71 -0.27 -22.50
N SER A 97 -115.29 0.14 -23.63
CA SER A 97 -116.70 -0.16 -23.91
C SER A 97 -116.92 -1.68 -23.91
N TYR A 98 -118.08 -2.15 -23.44
CA TYR A 98 -118.41 -3.58 -23.40
C TYR A 98 -118.12 -4.31 -24.72
N PHE A 99 -118.50 -3.70 -25.85
CA PHE A 99 -118.24 -4.25 -27.18
C PHE A 99 -116.74 -4.37 -27.48
N GLN A 100 -115.96 -3.33 -27.16
CA GLN A 100 -114.51 -3.32 -27.36
C GLN A 100 -113.83 -4.35 -26.46
N SER A 101 -114.24 -4.43 -25.19
CA SER A 101 -113.68 -5.39 -24.24
C SER A 101 -113.91 -6.83 -24.68
N ASN A 102 -115.13 -7.16 -25.14
CA ASN A 102 -115.44 -8.48 -25.66
C ASN A 102 -114.71 -8.79 -26.97
N LEU A 103 -114.59 -7.82 -27.88
CA LEU A 103 -113.81 -7.98 -29.11
C LEU A 103 -112.34 -8.29 -28.80
N PHE A 104 -111.72 -7.57 -27.86
CA PHE A 104 -110.35 -7.87 -27.46
C PHE A 104 -110.24 -9.19 -26.68
N ALA A 105 -111.24 -9.55 -25.88
CA ALA A 105 -111.26 -10.83 -25.17
C ALA A 105 -111.29 -12.01 -26.15
N THR A 106 -112.10 -11.98 -27.21
CA THR A 106 -112.13 -13.06 -28.21
C THR A 106 -110.81 -13.18 -28.98
N ILE A 107 -110.18 -12.04 -29.32
CA ILE A 107 -108.85 -12.03 -29.93
C ILE A 107 -107.80 -12.65 -28.98
N LEU A 108 -107.82 -12.27 -27.70
CA LEU A 108 -106.90 -12.81 -26.70
C LEU A 108 -107.13 -14.31 -26.45
N GLU A 109 -108.37 -14.76 -26.52
CA GLU A 109 -108.73 -16.17 -26.40
C GLU A 109 -108.14 -16.98 -27.55
N ASP A 110 -108.30 -16.51 -28.79
CA ASP A 110 -107.67 -17.12 -29.96
C ASP A 110 -106.13 -17.12 -29.84
N MET A 111 -105.53 -16.00 -29.41
CA MET A 111 -104.09 -15.93 -29.16
C MET A 111 -103.62 -16.91 -28.07
N LEU A 112 -104.40 -17.11 -27.00
CA LEU A 112 -104.10 -18.10 -25.96
C LEU A 112 -104.20 -19.53 -26.50
N GLN A 113 -105.21 -19.81 -27.34
CA GLN A 113 -105.35 -21.10 -28.01
C GLN A 113 -104.17 -21.36 -28.95
N GLN A 114 -103.78 -20.38 -29.76
CA GLN A 114 -102.61 -20.47 -30.64
C GLN A 114 -101.32 -20.66 -29.84
N LEU A 115 -101.12 -19.91 -28.76
CA LEU A 115 -99.94 -20.04 -27.89
C LEU A 115 -99.90 -21.39 -27.18
N HIS A 116 -101.06 -21.96 -26.84
CA HIS A 116 -101.18 -23.32 -26.30
C HIS A 116 -100.83 -24.38 -27.33
N LEU A 117 -101.40 -24.27 -28.54
CA LEU A 117 -101.10 -25.14 -29.68
C LEU A 117 -99.62 -25.10 -30.03
N LEU A 118 -99.02 -23.91 -30.10
CA LEU A 118 -97.58 -23.74 -30.36
C LEU A 118 -96.71 -24.55 -29.38
N GLY A 119 -97.13 -24.69 -28.12
CA GLY A 119 -96.41 -25.55 -27.18
C GLY A 119 -96.63 -27.02 -27.30
N LYS A 120 -97.85 -27.42 -27.68
CA LYS A 120 -98.20 -28.82 -27.86
C LYS A 120 -97.56 -29.38 -29.13
N CYS A 121 -97.59 -28.59 -30.21
CA CYS A 121 -97.08 -28.96 -31.52
C CYS A 121 -95.55 -28.90 -31.62
N ASN A 122 -94.87 -28.17 -30.73
CA ASN A 122 -93.40 -28.14 -30.75
C ASN A 122 -92.78 -29.36 -30.04
N ILE A 123 -92.90 -30.52 -30.71
CA ILE A 123 -92.38 -31.80 -30.24
C ILE A 123 -90.85 -31.75 -30.11
N GLY A 124 -90.16 -31.04 -31.02
CA GLY A 124 -88.70 -30.87 -30.98
C GLY A 124 -88.21 -30.19 -29.70
N LEU A 125 -88.77 -29.02 -29.33
CA LEU A 125 -88.38 -28.34 -28.09
C LEU A 125 -88.76 -29.15 -26.84
N ARG A 126 -89.83 -29.96 -26.90
CA ARG A 126 -90.20 -30.86 -25.80
C ARG A 126 -89.19 -31.99 -25.62
N LEU A 127 -88.74 -32.60 -26.72
CA LEU A 127 -87.70 -33.64 -26.68
C LEU A 127 -86.39 -33.08 -26.15
N LEU A 128 -85.97 -31.90 -26.64
CA LEU A 128 -84.78 -31.21 -26.14
C LEU A 128 -84.92 -30.86 -24.65
N LYS A 129 -86.09 -30.38 -24.22
CA LYS A 129 -86.33 -30.11 -22.80
C LYS A 129 -86.22 -31.38 -21.96
N VAL A 130 -86.84 -32.47 -22.41
CA VAL A 130 -86.74 -33.78 -21.72
C VAL A 130 -85.29 -34.27 -21.68
N GLN A 131 -84.50 -34.01 -22.72
CA GLN A 131 -83.09 -34.34 -22.76
C GLN A 131 -82.25 -33.50 -21.79
N TYR A 132 -82.56 -32.21 -21.61
CA TYR A 132 -81.88 -31.37 -20.61
C TYR A 132 -82.32 -31.70 -19.18
N ASP A 133 -83.62 -31.92 -18.99
CA ASP A 133 -84.20 -32.31 -17.71
C ASP A 133 -83.95 -33.80 -17.40
N MET A 134 -83.30 -34.56 -18.29
CA MET A 134 -83.18 -36.03 -18.18
C MET A 134 -82.48 -36.42 -16.88
N ASN A 135 -81.46 -35.67 -16.46
CA ASN A 135 -80.79 -35.90 -15.19
C ASN A 135 -81.72 -35.65 -13.99
N GLU A 136 -82.59 -34.63 -14.05
CA GLU A 136 -83.58 -34.36 -13.00
C GLU A 136 -84.69 -35.43 -12.99
N LEU A 137 -85.14 -35.86 -14.17
CA LEU A 137 -86.13 -36.92 -14.34
C LEU A 137 -85.61 -38.29 -13.87
N LEU A 138 -84.33 -38.59 -14.13
CA LEU A 138 -83.66 -39.78 -13.60
C LEU A 138 -83.57 -39.71 -12.07
N CYS A 139 -83.14 -38.58 -11.51
CA CYS A 139 -83.11 -38.38 -10.06
C CYS A 139 -84.49 -38.59 -9.44
N ALA A 140 -85.55 -38.06 -10.05
CA ALA A 140 -86.93 -38.27 -9.61
C ALA A 140 -87.36 -39.75 -9.70
N LYS A 141 -87.03 -40.44 -10.80
CA LYS A 141 -87.38 -41.86 -10.99
C LYS A 141 -86.69 -42.77 -9.98
N PHE A 142 -85.43 -42.51 -9.65
CA PHE A 142 -84.62 -43.32 -8.75
C PHE A 142 -84.64 -42.84 -7.29
N SER A 143 -85.49 -41.85 -6.96
CA SER A 143 -85.56 -41.24 -5.61
C SER A 143 -84.22 -40.71 -5.10
N VAL A 144 -83.31 -40.35 -6.01
CA VAL A 144 -82.03 -39.72 -5.65
C VAL A 144 -82.32 -38.26 -5.35
N LYS A 145 -81.96 -37.80 -4.14
CA LYS A 145 -82.14 -36.40 -3.75
C LYS A 145 -81.33 -35.52 -4.70
N PRO A 146 -81.96 -34.59 -5.45
CA PRO A 146 -81.22 -33.67 -6.31
C PRO A 146 -80.23 -32.86 -5.45
N SER A 147 -79.02 -32.62 -5.97
CA SER A 147 -77.99 -31.85 -5.27
C SER A 147 -78.57 -30.51 -4.82
N LYS A 148 -78.45 -30.22 -3.52
CA LYS A 148 -79.09 -29.07 -2.89
C LYS A 148 -78.50 -27.77 -3.45
N ILE A 149 -79.42 -26.92 -3.91
CA ILE A 149 -79.27 -25.49 -4.20
C ILE A 149 -78.54 -25.24 -5.52
N LYS A 150 -79.31 -25.29 -6.60
CA LYS A 150 -79.05 -24.46 -7.77
C LYS A 150 -79.99 -23.27 -7.64
N THR A 151 -79.47 -22.10 -7.30
CA THR A 151 -80.24 -20.87 -7.49
C THR A 151 -80.51 -20.71 -8.99
N GLU A 152 -81.55 -19.96 -9.39
CA GLU A 152 -81.90 -19.72 -10.81
C GLU A 152 -80.73 -19.11 -11.63
N ILE A 153 -79.65 -18.69 -10.95
CA ILE A 153 -78.44 -18.07 -11.49
C ILE A 153 -77.27 -19.07 -11.59
N ASP A 154 -77.25 -20.15 -10.80
CA ASP A 154 -76.11 -21.09 -10.73
C ASP A 154 -75.98 -22.03 -11.96
N ASN A 155 -77.04 -22.14 -12.76
CA ASN A 155 -77.03 -22.94 -14.00
C ASN A 155 -76.64 -22.12 -15.24
N ILE A 156 -76.44 -20.81 -15.11
CA ILE A 156 -76.04 -19.95 -16.23
C ILE A 156 -74.52 -19.79 -16.15
N ASP A 157 -73.79 -20.63 -16.89
CA ASP A 157 -72.37 -20.34 -17.12
C ASP A 157 -72.30 -19.05 -17.96
N VAL A 158 -71.64 -18.02 -17.42
CA VAL A 158 -71.47 -16.72 -18.09
C VAL A 158 -70.72 -16.88 -19.43
N LYS A 159 -70.03 -18.01 -19.63
CA LYS A 159 -69.37 -18.36 -20.88
C LYS A 159 -70.28 -19.09 -21.89
N ASP A 160 -71.41 -19.63 -21.46
CA ASP A 160 -72.36 -20.39 -22.29
C ASP A 160 -73.77 -19.77 -22.30
N VAL A 161 -73.84 -18.44 -22.28
CA VAL A 161 -75.10 -17.68 -22.45
C VAL A 161 -75.73 -17.95 -23.81
N ASP A 162 -74.92 -18.37 -24.79
CA ASP A 162 -75.36 -18.79 -26.12
C ASP A 162 -75.77 -20.26 -26.22
N GLY A 163 -75.64 -21.03 -25.15
CA GLY A 163 -76.01 -22.43 -25.09
C GLY A 163 -77.49 -22.64 -25.43
N GLU A 164 -77.77 -23.68 -26.20
CA GLU A 164 -79.14 -24.04 -26.60
C GLU A 164 -80.06 -24.27 -25.38
N GLN A 165 -79.49 -24.73 -24.27
CA GLN A 165 -80.20 -24.93 -23.00
C GLN A 165 -80.74 -23.62 -22.42
N HIS A 166 -79.91 -22.56 -22.37
CA HIS A 166 -80.34 -21.26 -21.85
C HIS A 166 -81.41 -20.65 -22.76
N LYS A 167 -81.21 -20.71 -24.08
CA LYS A 167 -82.18 -20.24 -25.08
C LYS A 167 -83.52 -20.97 -24.93
N LEU A 168 -83.51 -22.29 -24.72
CA LEU A 168 -84.72 -23.09 -24.50
C LEU A 168 -85.43 -22.72 -23.20
N LEU A 169 -84.71 -22.63 -22.08
CA LEU A 169 -85.29 -22.26 -20.78
C LEU A 169 -85.88 -20.85 -20.80
N LYS A 170 -85.16 -19.89 -21.41
CA LYS A 170 -85.66 -18.54 -21.62
C LYS A 170 -86.92 -18.52 -22.47
N LEU A 171 -86.94 -19.24 -23.60
CA LEU A 171 -88.13 -19.33 -24.46
C LEU A 171 -89.34 -19.92 -23.71
N ILE A 172 -89.14 -20.95 -22.89
CA ILE A 172 -90.20 -21.52 -22.05
C ILE A 172 -90.70 -20.50 -21.02
N ALA A 173 -89.79 -19.78 -20.37
CA ALA A 173 -90.12 -18.74 -19.40
C ALA A 173 -90.88 -17.57 -20.05
N ASP A 174 -90.41 -17.07 -21.20
CA ASP A 174 -91.05 -16.01 -21.98
C ASP A 174 -92.44 -16.43 -22.44
N ARG A 175 -92.59 -17.67 -22.93
CA ARG A 175 -93.89 -18.20 -23.33
C ARG A 175 -94.85 -18.33 -22.14
N ARG A 176 -94.38 -18.78 -20.98
CA ARG A 176 -95.19 -18.82 -19.75
C ARG A 176 -95.59 -17.41 -19.30
N LEU A 177 -94.66 -16.46 -19.35
CA LEU A 177 -94.93 -15.07 -19.02
C LEU A 177 -96.00 -14.48 -19.95
N CYS A 178 -95.82 -14.59 -21.27
CA CYS A 178 -96.81 -14.17 -22.25
C CYS A 178 -98.16 -14.84 -22.02
N GLY A 179 -98.19 -16.16 -21.79
CA GLY A 179 -99.42 -16.90 -21.50
C GLY A 179 -100.12 -16.40 -20.24
N ASN A 180 -99.38 -16.16 -19.15
CA ASN A 180 -99.94 -15.65 -17.90
C ASN A 180 -100.45 -14.22 -18.05
N VAL A 181 -99.69 -13.33 -18.70
CA VAL A 181 -100.11 -11.95 -18.96
C VAL A 181 -101.38 -11.95 -19.81
N LEU A 182 -101.40 -12.67 -20.93
CA LEU A 182 -102.57 -12.73 -21.82
C LEU A 182 -103.79 -13.31 -21.10
N LYS A 183 -103.60 -14.37 -20.30
CA LYS A 183 -104.68 -14.99 -19.50
C LYS A 183 -105.23 -14.04 -18.45
N GLU A 184 -104.37 -13.37 -17.69
CA GLU A 184 -104.78 -12.38 -16.69
C GLU A 184 -105.49 -11.20 -17.34
N THR A 185 -105.04 -10.75 -18.51
CA THR A 185 -105.70 -9.65 -19.25
C THR A 185 -107.02 -10.07 -19.86
N TYR A 186 -107.13 -11.32 -20.33
CA TYR A 186 -108.39 -11.88 -20.81
C TYR A 186 -109.43 -11.93 -19.67
N LEU A 187 -109.04 -12.41 -18.49
CA LEU A 187 -109.90 -12.43 -17.31
C LEU A 187 -110.30 -11.01 -16.88
N ASP A 188 -109.37 -10.05 -16.93
CA ASP A 188 -109.66 -8.64 -16.58
C ASP A 188 -110.62 -7.97 -17.58
N LEU A 189 -110.49 -8.26 -18.87
CA LEU A 189 -111.37 -7.73 -19.92
C LEU A 189 -112.77 -8.37 -19.89
N SER A 190 -112.84 -9.69 -19.67
CA SER A 190 -114.12 -10.42 -19.62
C SER A 190 -114.93 -10.10 -18.36
N LEU A 191 -114.27 -9.93 -17.20
CA LEU A 191 -114.95 -9.70 -15.93
C LEU A 191 -115.11 -8.22 -15.58
N ASN A 192 -114.05 -7.42 -15.76
CA ASN A 192 -113.98 -6.04 -15.26
C ASN A 192 -114.04 -4.98 -16.35
N GLN A 193 -114.09 -5.39 -17.63
CA GLN A 193 -114.00 -4.51 -18.80
C GLN A 193 -112.77 -3.59 -18.76
N SER A 194 -111.67 -4.09 -18.18
CA SER A 194 -110.45 -3.33 -17.96
C SER A 194 -109.20 -4.08 -18.40
N PHE A 195 -108.15 -3.32 -18.74
CA PHE A 195 -106.82 -3.84 -19.07
C PHE A 195 -105.79 -3.49 -17.98
N PHE A 196 -106.24 -3.30 -16.74
CA PHE A 196 -105.39 -2.89 -15.62
C PHE A 196 -104.22 -3.87 -15.40
N GLN A 197 -104.47 -5.17 -15.50
CA GLN A 197 -103.42 -6.18 -15.34
C GLN A 197 -102.30 -6.02 -16.38
N LEU A 198 -102.64 -5.70 -17.64
CA LEU A 198 -101.64 -5.44 -18.68
C LEU A 198 -100.78 -4.22 -18.31
N SER A 199 -101.42 -3.13 -17.90
CA SER A 199 -100.74 -1.90 -17.51
C SER A 199 -99.81 -2.13 -16.31
N LYS A 200 -100.24 -2.93 -15.34
CA LYS A 200 -99.44 -3.33 -14.18
C LYS A 200 -98.21 -4.13 -14.59
N HIS A 201 -98.37 -5.12 -15.47
CA HIS A 201 -97.24 -5.91 -15.99
C HIS A 201 -96.26 -5.05 -16.79
N ILE A 202 -96.73 -4.18 -17.68
CA ILE A 202 -95.88 -3.23 -18.42
C ILE A 202 -95.09 -2.33 -17.47
N LYS A 203 -95.74 -1.76 -16.44
CA LYS A 203 -95.06 -0.95 -15.42
C LYS A 203 -94.02 -1.74 -14.64
N SER A 204 -94.31 -2.99 -14.29
CA SER A 204 -93.35 -3.90 -13.65
C SER A 204 -92.13 -4.13 -14.54
N VAL A 205 -92.34 -4.43 -15.84
CA VAL A 205 -91.24 -4.61 -16.81
C VAL A 205 -90.40 -3.34 -16.95
N LEU A 206 -91.02 -2.18 -17.11
CA LEU A 206 -90.31 -0.89 -17.18
C LEU A 206 -89.52 -0.60 -15.90
N SER A 207 -90.06 -0.93 -14.72
CA SER A 207 -89.33 -0.75 -13.45
C SER A 207 -88.13 -1.68 -13.33
N ARG A 208 -88.23 -2.92 -13.82
CA ARG A 208 -87.11 -3.86 -13.88
C ARG A 208 -86.02 -3.36 -14.83
N GLU A 209 -86.41 -2.83 -15.99
CA GLU A 209 -85.46 -2.27 -16.95
C GLU A 209 -84.69 -1.08 -16.36
N GLN A 210 -85.37 -0.18 -15.64
CA GLN A 210 -84.72 0.91 -14.93
C GLN A 210 -83.74 0.44 -13.85
N ILE A 211 -84.07 -0.64 -13.14
CA ILE A 211 -83.18 -1.24 -12.15
C ILE A 211 -81.96 -1.87 -12.85
N ASN A 212 -82.18 -2.61 -13.95
CA ASN A 212 -81.11 -3.21 -14.74
C ASN A 212 -80.15 -2.14 -15.29
N GLN A 213 -80.68 -1.03 -15.79
CA GLN A 213 -79.87 0.09 -16.27
C GLN A 213 -78.99 0.66 -15.16
N LYS A 214 -79.53 0.88 -13.96
CA LYS A 214 -78.75 1.32 -12.80
C LYS A 214 -77.69 0.31 -12.39
N LEU A 215 -78.02 -0.98 -12.39
CA LEU A 215 -77.05 -2.03 -12.10
C LEU A 215 -75.90 -2.04 -13.11
N LEU A 216 -76.19 -1.79 -14.38
CA LEU A 216 -75.18 -1.71 -15.44
C LEU A 216 -74.27 -0.48 -15.27
N GLU A 217 -74.84 0.67 -14.92
CA GLU A 217 -74.07 1.88 -14.56
C GLU A 217 -73.19 1.63 -13.33
N ASP A 218 -73.75 1.03 -12.27
CA ASP A 218 -73.02 0.67 -11.05
C ASP A 218 -71.91 -0.36 -11.33
N GLU A 219 -72.15 -1.34 -12.19
CA GLU A 219 -71.14 -2.31 -12.60
C GLU A 219 -69.99 -1.62 -13.35
N SER A 220 -70.30 -0.69 -14.25
CA SER A 220 -69.30 0.08 -15.01
C SER A 220 -68.43 0.96 -14.09
N THR A 221 -69.05 1.63 -13.12
CA THR A 221 -68.33 2.48 -12.15
C THR A 221 -67.50 1.62 -11.18
N ASN A 222 -68.03 0.48 -10.75
CA ASN A 222 -67.29 -0.46 -9.92
C ASN A 222 -66.09 -1.07 -10.64
N LYS A 223 -66.21 -1.38 -11.94
CA LYS A 223 -65.07 -1.81 -12.77
C LYS A 223 -63.95 -0.76 -12.81
N ILE A 224 -64.31 0.53 -12.90
CA ILE A 224 -63.32 1.63 -12.86
C ILE A 224 -62.68 1.72 -11.47
N LYS A 225 -63.48 1.75 -10.40
CA LYS A 225 -62.97 1.81 -9.02
C LYS A 225 -62.05 0.64 -8.68
N ARG A 226 -62.39 -0.59 -9.10
CA ARG A 226 -61.52 -1.77 -8.91
C ARG A 226 -60.17 -1.59 -9.62
N ARG A 227 -60.17 -1.09 -10.87
CA ARG A 227 -58.93 -0.82 -11.60
C ARG A 227 -58.07 0.25 -10.91
N GLU A 228 -58.70 1.31 -10.41
CA GLU A 228 -58.02 2.40 -9.70
C GLU A 228 -57.43 1.93 -8.36
N LEU A 229 -58.20 1.21 -7.54
CA LEU A 229 -57.71 0.62 -6.29
C LEU A 229 -56.55 -0.34 -6.52
N LEU A 230 -56.60 -1.17 -7.57
CA LEU A 230 -55.48 -2.03 -7.95
C LEU A 230 -54.25 -1.24 -8.37
N ARG A 231 -54.41 -0.11 -9.08
CA ARG A 231 -53.29 0.79 -9.39
C ARG A 231 -52.70 1.38 -8.11
N ASN A 232 -53.53 1.83 -7.17
CA ASN A 232 -53.08 2.41 -5.91
C ASN A 232 -52.35 1.38 -5.05
N LEU A 233 -52.85 0.16 -4.96
CA LEU A 233 -52.15 -0.95 -4.27
C LEU A 233 -50.78 -1.24 -4.88
N ARG A 234 -50.66 -1.21 -6.22
CA ARG A 234 -49.37 -1.37 -6.89
C ARG A 234 -48.42 -0.21 -6.57
N HIS A 235 -48.91 1.03 -6.58
CA HIS A 235 -48.10 2.20 -6.22
C HIS A 235 -47.61 2.14 -4.78
N GLN A 236 -48.50 1.82 -3.82
CA GLN A 236 -48.13 1.66 -2.42
C GLN A 236 -47.12 0.54 -2.21
N ARG A 237 -47.30 -0.61 -2.89
CA ARG A 237 -46.36 -1.73 -2.81
C ARG A 237 -44.98 -1.34 -3.35
N ASN A 238 -44.94 -0.62 -4.47
CA ASN A 238 -43.67 -0.15 -5.05
C ASN A 238 -43.01 0.88 -4.15
N HIS A 239 -43.76 1.84 -3.61
CA HIS A 239 -43.24 2.83 -2.68
C HIS A 239 -42.68 2.20 -1.40
N MET A 240 -43.41 1.24 -0.81
CA MET A 240 -42.95 0.50 0.37
C MET A 240 -41.68 -0.31 0.05
N LYS A 241 -41.61 -0.95 -1.12
CA LYS A 241 -40.37 -1.62 -1.56
C LYS A 241 -39.21 -0.64 -1.68
N SER A 242 -39.38 0.48 -2.38
CA SER A 242 -38.33 1.49 -2.54
C SER A 242 -37.84 2.03 -1.20
N SER A 243 -38.76 2.35 -0.28
CA SER A 243 -38.42 2.82 1.06
C SER A 243 -37.66 1.77 1.88
N VAL A 244 -38.04 0.49 1.79
CA VAL A 244 -37.31 -0.62 2.43
C VAL A 244 -35.91 -0.78 1.81
N TYR A 245 -35.76 -0.65 0.50
CA TYR A 245 -34.44 -0.71 -0.13
C TYR A 245 -33.54 0.47 0.25
N GLU A 246 -34.09 1.69 0.31
CA GLU A 246 -33.35 2.88 0.73
C GLU A 246 -32.90 2.78 2.20
N THR A 247 -33.77 2.34 3.10
CA THR A 247 -33.44 2.12 4.51
C THR A 247 -32.42 1.01 4.68
N ASN A 248 -32.60 -0.15 4.04
CA ASN A 248 -31.62 -1.23 4.09
C ASN A 248 -30.26 -0.84 3.51
N ALA A 249 -30.24 -0.04 2.43
CA ALA A 249 -28.99 0.46 1.85
C ALA A 249 -28.29 1.46 2.79
N PHE A 250 -29.05 2.33 3.46
CA PHE A 250 -28.51 3.24 4.47
C PHE A 250 -27.96 2.48 5.68
N ASP A 251 -28.71 1.51 6.23
CA ASP A 251 -28.27 0.68 7.35
C ASP A 251 -27.03 -0.13 7.00
N SER A 252 -26.96 -0.68 5.78
CA SER A 252 -25.78 -1.39 5.29
C SER A 252 -24.57 -0.45 5.16
N SER A 253 -24.78 0.78 4.69
CA SER A 253 -23.73 1.80 4.59
C SER A 253 -23.22 2.21 5.99
N LEU A 254 -24.14 2.43 6.93
CA LEU A 254 -23.82 2.79 8.30
C LEU A 254 -23.08 1.65 9.02
N GLN A 255 -23.54 0.41 8.83
CA GLN A 255 -22.88 -0.76 9.39
C GLN A 255 -21.47 -0.95 8.81
N ARG A 256 -21.28 -0.70 7.52
CA ARG A 256 -19.96 -0.71 6.88
C ARG A 256 -19.04 0.34 7.47
N GLU A 257 -19.53 1.57 7.64
CA GLU A 257 -18.74 2.67 8.22
C GLU A 257 -18.36 2.39 9.67
N ALA A 258 -19.30 1.88 10.48
CA ALA A 258 -19.04 1.51 11.87
C ALA A 258 -17.98 0.40 11.98
N ARG A 259 -18.06 -0.63 11.12
CA ARG A 259 -17.06 -1.70 11.04
C ARG A 259 -15.70 -1.17 10.61
N GLN A 260 -15.66 -0.26 9.63
CA GLN A 260 -14.40 0.34 9.16
C GLN A 260 -13.71 1.10 10.29
N ARG A 261 -14.44 1.99 10.98
CA ARG A 261 -13.89 2.75 12.12
C ARG A 261 -13.36 1.84 13.22
N TYR A 262 -14.08 0.77 13.54
CA TYR A 262 -13.64 -0.22 14.52
C TYR A 262 -12.31 -0.89 14.11
N ILE A 263 -12.20 -1.32 12.85
CA ILE A 263 -10.98 -1.94 12.31
C ILE A 263 -9.81 -0.94 12.35
N ASP A 264 -10.04 0.30 11.92
CA ASP A 264 -9.00 1.33 11.87
C ASP A 264 -8.47 1.63 13.29
N THR A 265 -9.36 1.87 14.26
CA THR A 265 -8.95 2.12 15.65
C THR A 265 -8.24 0.93 16.27
N TRP A 266 -8.69 -0.30 15.96
CA TRP A 266 -8.03 -1.52 16.43
C TRP A 266 -6.62 -1.66 15.84
N GLN A 267 -6.47 -1.38 14.55
CA GLN A 267 -5.18 -1.43 13.87
C GLN A 267 -4.23 -0.35 14.38
N GLU A 268 -4.71 0.88 14.57
CA GLU A 268 -3.94 1.98 15.15
C GLU A 268 -3.42 1.63 16.55
N ALA A 269 -4.29 1.14 17.44
CA ALA A 269 -3.90 0.75 18.80
C ALA A 269 -2.85 -0.37 18.79
N ARG A 270 -3.00 -1.35 17.89
CA ARG A 270 -2.03 -2.44 17.73
C ARG A 270 -0.68 -1.93 17.21
N CYS A 271 -0.70 -1.04 16.23
CA CYS A 271 0.51 -0.39 15.71
C CYS A 271 1.21 0.41 16.81
N GLU A 272 0.48 1.21 17.58
CA GLU A 272 1.01 1.99 18.70
C GLU A 272 1.65 1.08 19.76
N GLN A 273 0.98 -0.02 20.13
CA GLN A 273 1.50 -1.00 21.07
C GLN A 273 2.80 -1.65 20.56
N HIS A 274 2.86 -2.00 19.27
CA HIS A 274 4.07 -2.56 18.67
C HIS A 274 5.20 -1.53 18.63
N THR A 275 4.93 -0.29 18.21
CA THR A 275 5.92 0.78 18.19
C THR A 275 6.46 1.04 19.59
N PHE A 276 5.61 1.10 20.61
CA PHE A 276 6.04 1.26 22.00
C PHE A 276 6.87 0.07 22.49
N GLY A 277 6.46 -1.15 22.14
CA GLY A 277 7.19 -2.38 22.47
C GLY A 277 8.59 -2.41 21.83
N ILE A 278 8.70 -1.98 20.57
CA ILE A 278 9.98 -1.85 19.86
C ILE A 278 10.84 -0.78 20.53
N GLN A 279 10.30 0.41 20.77
CA GLN A 279 11.01 1.51 21.42
C GLN A 279 11.56 1.10 22.79
N ASN A 280 10.78 0.39 23.61
CA ASN A 280 11.25 -0.09 24.91
C ASN A 280 12.37 -1.12 24.81
N LYS A 281 12.29 -2.04 23.84
CA LYS A 281 13.35 -3.03 23.58
C LYS A 281 14.61 -2.36 23.05
N GLU A 282 14.46 -1.38 22.17
CA GLU A 282 15.56 -0.64 21.56
C GLU A 282 16.23 0.33 22.54
N ALA A 283 15.48 0.95 23.45
CA ALA A 283 16.01 1.94 24.39
C ALA A 283 17.21 1.43 25.21
N GLY A 284 17.18 0.16 25.63
CA GLY A 284 18.31 -0.47 26.33
C GLY A 284 19.55 -0.57 25.46
N SER A 285 19.40 -1.08 24.23
CA SER A 285 20.49 -1.19 23.25
C SER A 285 21.02 0.18 22.81
N SER A 286 20.13 1.15 22.55
CA SER A 286 20.49 2.53 22.20
C SER A 286 21.27 3.21 23.33
N GLY A 287 20.86 3.00 24.58
CA GLY A 287 21.59 3.49 25.75
C GLY A 287 22.99 2.89 25.85
N ALA A 288 23.12 1.57 25.65
CA ALA A 288 24.42 0.89 25.62
C ALA A 288 25.33 1.40 24.48
N ILE A 289 24.79 1.56 23.28
CA ILE A 289 25.53 2.13 22.13
C ILE A 289 26.01 3.56 22.45
N ALA A 290 25.15 4.40 23.02
CA ALA A 290 25.52 5.77 23.40
C ALA A 290 26.58 5.81 24.52
N HIS A 291 26.55 4.85 25.45
CA HIS A 291 27.57 4.70 26.47
C HIS A 291 28.92 4.30 25.86
N TYR A 292 28.96 3.25 25.03
CA TYR A 292 30.20 2.79 24.40
C TYR A 292 30.77 3.82 23.42
N ARG A 293 29.92 4.59 22.73
CA ARG A 293 30.37 5.69 21.89
C ARG A 293 31.13 6.75 22.69
N ARG A 294 30.56 7.20 23.82
CA ARG A 294 31.24 8.15 24.72
C ARG A 294 32.58 7.60 25.23
N LYS A 295 32.60 6.32 25.64
CA LYS A 295 33.83 5.67 26.10
C LYS A 295 34.88 5.59 25.00
N CYS A 296 34.49 5.27 23.77
CA CYS A 296 35.39 5.25 22.61
C CYS A 296 35.96 6.65 22.33
N ASP A 297 35.13 7.70 22.38
CA ASP A 297 35.58 9.09 22.20
C ASP A 297 36.57 9.52 23.30
N GLU A 298 36.34 9.10 24.54
CA GLU A 298 37.27 9.31 25.67
C GLU A 298 38.59 8.56 25.48
N GLU A 299 38.54 7.29 25.10
CA GLU A 299 39.73 6.48 24.81
C GLU A 299 40.54 7.07 23.65
N GLN A 300 39.87 7.53 22.58
CA GLN A 300 40.53 8.17 21.44
C GLN A 300 41.24 9.47 21.84
N ARG A 301 40.65 10.25 22.75
CA ARG A 301 41.27 11.46 23.29
C ARG A 301 42.50 11.13 24.14
N VAL A 302 42.40 10.15 25.03
CA VAL A 302 43.56 9.72 25.84
C VAL A 302 44.67 9.17 24.93
N HIS A 303 44.31 8.42 23.89
CA HIS A 303 45.28 7.88 22.92
C HIS A 303 46.04 8.99 22.20
N SER A 304 45.37 10.04 21.71
CA SER A 304 46.04 11.16 21.06
C SER A 304 46.93 11.97 22.01
N GLU A 305 46.54 12.09 23.29
CA GLU A 305 47.38 12.70 24.32
C GLU A 305 48.65 11.87 24.59
N VAL A 306 48.52 10.53 24.68
CA VAL A 306 49.67 9.62 24.84
C VAL A 306 50.60 9.66 23.62
N GLU A 307 50.04 9.65 22.41
CA GLU A 307 50.80 9.75 21.16
C GLU A 307 51.57 11.07 21.08
N MET A 308 50.94 12.19 21.45
CA MET A 308 51.59 13.49 21.52
C MET A 308 52.76 13.49 22.51
N LEU A 309 52.59 12.93 23.72
CA LEU A 309 53.67 12.83 24.71
C LEU A 309 54.83 11.94 24.22
N ALA A 310 54.51 10.81 23.59
CA ALA A 310 55.51 9.93 23.00
C ALA A 310 56.31 10.63 21.88
N ASN A 311 55.63 11.41 21.04
CA ASN A 311 56.28 12.21 19.99
C ASN A 311 57.18 13.31 20.55
N ILE A 312 56.77 13.99 21.63
CA ILE A 312 57.62 14.97 22.32
C ILE A 312 58.89 14.29 22.81
N GLN A 313 58.77 13.16 23.51
CA GLN A 313 59.93 12.45 24.05
C GLN A 313 60.84 11.89 22.95
N LEU A 314 60.27 11.38 21.86
CA LEU A 314 61.04 10.97 20.68
C LEU A 314 61.86 12.14 20.12
N ASN A 315 61.24 13.30 19.93
CA ASN A 315 61.94 14.49 19.40
C ASN A 315 63.03 14.98 20.36
N GLU A 316 62.79 14.97 21.67
CA GLU A 316 63.83 15.30 22.67
C GLU A 316 65.03 14.34 22.58
N THR A 317 64.79 13.04 22.42
CA THR A 317 65.87 12.06 22.26
C THR A 317 66.63 12.23 20.95
N LEU A 318 65.94 12.55 19.86
CA LEU A 318 66.58 12.84 18.56
C LEU A 318 67.46 14.09 18.66
N HIS A 319 66.97 15.15 19.31
CA HIS A 319 67.76 16.37 19.53
C HIS A 319 69.03 16.08 20.35
N LEU A 320 68.93 15.27 21.41
CA LEU A 320 70.11 14.86 22.19
C LEU A 320 71.12 14.07 21.35
N ILE A 321 70.64 13.17 20.48
CA ILE A 321 71.50 12.44 19.55
C ILE A 321 72.20 13.42 18.60
N GLU A 322 71.48 14.37 18.02
CA GLU A 322 72.05 15.39 17.14
C GLU A 322 73.11 16.26 17.85
N GLU A 323 72.86 16.69 19.09
CA GLU A 323 73.84 17.42 19.90
C GLU A 323 75.12 16.59 20.14
N VAL A 324 74.97 15.31 20.46
CA VAL A 324 76.09 14.40 20.66
C VAL A 324 76.85 14.17 19.36
N MET A 325 76.16 13.99 18.24
CA MET A 325 76.77 13.87 16.91
C MET A 325 77.58 15.12 16.55
N GLN A 326 76.99 16.32 16.70
CA GLN A 326 77.69 17.58 16.46
C GLN A 326 78.92 17.76 17.34
N LYS A 327 78.88 17.27 18.59
CA LYS A 327 80.04 17.27 19.49
C LYS A 327 81.14 16.34 18.96
N TYR A 328 80.80 15.12 18.56
CA TYR A 328 81.76 14.17 17.99
C TYR A 328 82.38 14.69 16.70
N ASP A 329 81.60 15.30 15.81
CA ASP A 329 82.12 15.90 14.58
C ASP A 329 83.15 16.99 14.91
N LYS A 330 82.85 17.89 15.86
CA LYS A 330 83.81 18.92 16.33
C LYS A 330 85.06 18.30 16.95
N ASP A 331 84.93 17.25 17.75
CA ASP A 331 86.06 16.56 18.37
C ASP A 331 86.93 15.85 17.32
N ILE A 332 86.32 15.23 16.31
CA ILE A 332 87.01 14.61 15.16
C ILE A 332 87.75 15.67 14.35
N GLU A 333 87.09 16.77 13.97
CA GLU A 333 87.73 17.89 13.28
C GLU A 333 88.93 18.44 14.07
N ALA A 334 88.77 18.61 15.39
CA ALA A 334 89.86 19.07 16.25
C ALA A 334 91.03 18.08 16.31
N ILE A 335 90.76 16.76 16.30
CA ILE A 335 91.79 15.71 16.25
C ILE A 335 92.49 15.72 14.88
N ASP A 336 91.74 15.82 13.78
CA ASP A 336 92.27 15.86 12.43
C ASP A 336 93.18 17.08 12.21
N ILE A 337 92.79 18.26 12.70
CA ILE A 337 93.63 19.45 12.70
C ILE A 337 94.93 19.20 13.47
N LYS A 338 94.86 18.60 14.67
CA LYS A 338 96.06 18.25 15.46
C LYS A 338 96.94 17.24 14.71
N LEU A 339 96.36 16.25 14.06
CA LEU A 339 97.07 15.24 13.28
C LEU A 339 97.80 15.88 12.10
N GLN A 340 97.14 16.79 11.36
CA GLN A 340 97.75 17.55 10.27
C GLN A 340 98.93 18.40 10.74
N ILE A 341 98.80 19.09 11.88
CA ILE A 341 99.89 19.88 12.47
C ILE A 341 101.08 18.96 12.82
N LEU A 342 100.82 17.82 13.47
CA LEU A 342 101.86 16.86 13.84
C LEU A 342 102.54 16.24 12.62
N LYS A 343 101.77 15.90 11.57
CA LYS A 343 102.29 15.39 10.30
C LYS A 343 103.22 16.40 9.65
N LYS A 344 102.80 17.66 9.53
CA LYS A 344 103.64 18.74 9.00
C LYS A 344 104.92 18.94 9.82
N LYS A 345 104.82 18.91 11.15
CA LYS A 345 105.98 18.98 12.04
C LYS A 345 106.95 17.82 11.82
N LEU A 346 106.45 16.60 11.60
CA LEU A 346 107.26 15.43 11.29
C LEU A 346 107.92 15.59 9.92
N GLU A 347 107.19 16.04 8.90
CA GLU A 347 107.72 16.34 7.57
C GLU A 347 108.88 17.36 7.65
N ASP A 348 108.69 18.46 8.35
CA ASP A 348 109.74 19.47 8.61
C ASP A 348 110.97 18.85 9.33
N GLN A 349 110.74 18.00 10.32
CA GLN A 349 111.82 17.28 11.03
C GLN A 349 112.55 16.28 10.11
N THR A 350 111.84 15.61 9.21
CA THR A 350 112.47 14.70 8.24
C THR A 350 113.26 15.46 7.18
N GLN A 351 112.75 16.59 6.71
CA GLN A 351 113.43 17.46 5.75
C GLN A 351 114.72 18.02 6.34
N THR A 352 114.68 18.55 7.57
CA THR A 352 115.88 19.01 8.28
C THR A 352 116.90 17.88 8.49
N ARG A 353 116.47 16.64 8.77
CA ARG A 353 117.37 15.47 8.83
C ARG A 353 118.00 15.15 7.47
N ILE A 354 117.24 15.19 6.38
CA ILE A 354 117.75 14.94 5.03
C ILE A 354 118.79 16.00 4.65
N GLU A 355 118.51 17.27 4.91
CA GLU A 355 119.45 18.38 4.66
C GLU A 355 120.74 18.23 5.46
N MET A 356 120.65 17.85 6.74
CA MET A 356 121.84 17.56 7.55
C MET A 356 122.63 16.35 7.02
N ALA A 357 121.94 15.28 6.60
CA ALA A 357 122.59 14.11 6.01
C ALA A 357 123.29 14.45 4.69
N GLN A 358 122.68 15.27 3.83
CA GLN A 358 123.31 15.78 2.60
C GLN A 358 124.55 16.61 2.91
N LYS A 359 124.47 17.54 3.87
CA LYS A 359 125.64 18.32 4.32
C LYS A 359 126.77 17.41 4.81
N LEU A 360 126.47 16.35 5.57
CA LEU A 360 127.48 15.38 6.02
C LEU A 360 128.12 14.64 4.83
N VAL A 361 127.31 14.18 3.87
CA VAL A 361 127.82 13.53 2.65
C VAL A 361 128.71 14.47 1.85
N ASP A 362 128.35 15.74 1.73
CA ASP A 362 129.16 16.73 1.01
C ASP A 362 130.47 17.03 1.76
N HIS A 363 130.43 17.17 3.09
CA HIS A 363 131.65 17.28 3.90
C HIS A 363 132.53 16.04 3.82
N GLU A 364 131.96 14.83 3.77
CA GLU A 364 132.75 13.61 3.55
C GLU A 364 133.44 13.60 2.19
N LYS A 365 132.77 14.09 1.12
CA LYS A 365 133.39 14.24 -0.20
C LYS A 365 134.55 15.24 -0.15
N GLU A 366 134.35 16.38 0.51
CA GLU A 366 135.40 17.40 0.72
C GLU A 366 136.61 16.82 1.48
N ILE A 367 136.35 16.08 2.57
CA ILE A 367 137.40 15.40 3.36
C ILE A 367 138.13 14.36 2.51
N ARG A 368 137.40 13.53 1.75
CA ARG A 368 138.00 12.53 0.84
C ARG A 368 138.85 13.17 -0.24
N ALA A 369 138.36 14.24 -0.88
CA ALA A 369 139.12 14.99 -1.88
C ALA A 369 140.40 15.61 -1.27
N TRP A 370 140.32 16.12 -0.03
CA TRP A 370 141.48 16.66 0.67
C TRP A 370 142.50 15.57 1.04
N LEU A 371 142.04 14.41 1.50
CA LEU A 371 142.90 13.25 1.78
C LEU A 371 143.60 12.76 0.51
N GLN A 372 142.88 12.64 -0.61
CA GLN A 372 143.45 12.29 -1.92
C GLN A 372 144.48 13.31 -2.37
N PHE A 373 144.18 14.60 -2.30
CA PHE A 373 145.14 15.67 -2.63
C PHE A 373 146.40 15.60 -1.76
N LYS A 374 146.25 15.30 -0.46
CA LYS A 374 147.37 15.14 0.47
C LYS A 374 148.20 13.90 0.15
N GLU A 375 147.56 12.79 -0.17
CA GLU A 375 148.19 11.53 -0.57
C GLU A 375 148.96 11.68 -1.89
N GLU A 376 148.35 12.28 -2.93
CA GLU A 376 149.01 12.60 -4.20
C GLU A 376 150.24 13.48 -3.99
N ARG A 377 150.12 14.50 -3.14
CA ARG A 377 151.23 15.40 -2.79
C ARG A 377 152.37 14.65 -2.10
N GLU A 378 152.05 13.75 -1.16
CA GLU A 378 153.06 12.94 -0.48
C GLU A 378 153.68 11.90 -1.43
N ASN A 379 152.88 11.27 -2.30
CA ASN A 379 153.37 10.37 -3.34
C ASN A 379 154.31 11.09 -4.32
N LEU A 380 154.02 12.33 -4.71
CA LEU A 380 154.91 13.17 -5.52
C LEU A 380 156.22 13.47 -4.77
N ARG A 381 156.14 13.74 -3.46
CA ARG A 381 157.30 13.99 -2.62
C ARG A 381 158.17 12.73 -2.51
N GLN A 382 157.57 11.58 -2.24
CA GLN A 382 158.23 10.28 -2.19
C GLN A 382 158.86 9.91 -3.53
N TYR A 383 158.18 10.18 -4.65
CA TYR A 383 158.72 9.98 -5.99
C TYR A 383 159.96 10.85 -6.23
N ARG A 384 159.90 12.15 -5.90
CA ARG A 384 161.06 13.06 -5.98
C ARG A 384 162.21 12.61 -5.09
N LEU A 385 161.91 12.11 -3.89
CA LEU A 385 162.91 11.61 -2.94
C LEU A 385 163.58 10.33 -3.45
N LYS A 386 162.80 9.40 -4.03
CA LYS A 386 163.33 8.20 -4.71
C LYS A 386 164.19 8.57 -5.92
N MET A 387 163.76 9.54 -6.74
CA MET A 387 164.54 10.02 -7.89
C MET A 387 165.87 10.66 -7.47
N THR A 388 165.85 11.52 -6.44
CA THR A 388 167.06 12.17 -5.92
C THR A 388 168.00 11.17 -5.24
N ASN A 389 167.48 10.21 -4.47
CA ASN A 389 168.29 9.15 -3.87
C ASN A 389 168.90 8.21 -4.93
N ALA A 390 168.16 7.88 -5.99
CA ALA A 390 168.69 7.12 -7.12
C ALA A 390 169.80 7.91 -7.84
N ALA A 391 169.59 9.21 -8.10
CA ALA A 391 170.60 10.09 -8.68
C ALA A 391 171.86 10.21 -7.79
N ILE A 392 171.70 10.37 -6.47
CA ILE A 392 172.81 10.41 -5.51
C ILE A 392 173.58 9.08 -5.52
N SER A 393 172.87 7.95 -5.52
CA SER A 393 173.49 6.62 -5.54
C SER A 393 174.33 6.39 -6.80
N VAL A 394 173.82 6.80 -7.97
CA VAL A 394 174.56 6.78 -9.24
C VAL A 394 175.78 7.71 -9.18
N GLN A 395 175.64 8.93 -8.64
CA GLN A 395 176.75 9.87 -8.48
C GLN A 395 177.83 9.34 -7.52
N SER A 396 177.45 8.74 -6.40
CA SER A 396 178.39 8.16 -5.44
C SER A 396 179.09 6.92 -6.00
N TRP A 397 178.39 6.10 -6.79
CA TRP A 397 178.99 4.96 -7.48
C TRP A 397 180.04 5.43 -8.49
N TRP A 398 179.72 6.43 -9.32
CA TRP A 398 180.66 7.04 -10.27
C TRP A 398 181.88 7.68 -9.61
N ARG A 399 181.68 8.45 -8.52
CA ARG A 399 182.80 9.03 -7.76
C ARG A 399 183.69 7.98 -7.11
N GLY A 400 183.11 6.91 -6.56
CA GLY A 400 183.87 5.80 -5.98
C GLY A 400 184.59 4.94 -7.01
N LEU A 401 184.13 4.92 -8.27
CA LEU A 401 184.81 4.29 -9.39
C LEU A 401 186.04 5.13 -9.83
N LEU A 402 185.90 6.46 -9.91
CA LEU A 402 186.97 7.38 -10.27
C LEU A 402 188.16 7.35 -9.29
N VAL A 403 187.91 7.20 -7.99
CA VAL A 403 188.97 7.10 -6.97
C VAL A 403 189.75 5.78 -7.08
N ARG A 404 189.08 4.67 -7.43
CA ARG A 404 189.69 3.32 -7.47
C ARG A 404 190.52 3.04 -8.73
N LEU A 405 190.23 3.71 -9.82
CA LEU A 405 190.98 3.55 -11.08
C LEU A 405 192.16 4.53 -11.21
N GLU A 406 192.45 5.32 -10.17
CA GLU A 406 193.54 6.30 -10.12
C GLU A 406 193.55 7.30 -11.30
N LEU A 407 192.44 7.37 -12.04
CA LEU A 407 192.16 8.33 -13.11
C LEU A 407 191.71 9.64 -12.47
N GLY A 408 192.64 10.34 -11.81
CA GLY A 408 192.37 11.60 -11.15
C GLY A 408 193.59 12.20 -10.44
N PRO A 409 193.64 13.54 -10.27
CA PRO A 409 194.87 14.27 -9.97
C PRO A 409 195.18 14.26 -8.46
N TYR A 410 195.67 13.13 -7.94
CA TYR A 410 196.17 13.01 -6.57
C TYR A 410 197.63 12.49 -6.55
N ASN A 411 198.50 13.06 -7.38
CA ASN A 411 199.94 12.76 -7.37
C ASN A 411 200.72 13.98 -6.84
N PRO A 412 201.53 13.87 -5.77
CA PRO A 412 202.19 15.02 -5.17
C PRO A 412 203.51 15.35 -5.90
N ARG A 413 203.50 16.32 -6.82
CA ARG A 413 204.71 17.06 -7.23
C ARG A 413 204.44 18.56 -7.41
N MET A 414 205.19 19.32 -6.62
CA MET A 414 205.61 20.72 -6.67
C MET A 414 205.00 21.72 -7.68
N MET A 415 204.63 22.87 -7.09
CA MET A 415 204.73 24.27 -7.58
C MET A 415 203.63 24.89 -8.48
N LYS A 416 203.03 25.94 -7.88
CA LYS A 416 202.74 27.31 -8.39
C LYS A 416 201.44 27.63 -9.18
N LYS A 417 200.66 28.50 -8.50
CA LYS A 417 200.08 29.81 -8.90
C LYS A 417 198.66 29.90 -9.52
N LEU A 418 197.88 30.83 -8.91
CA LEU A 418 196.85 31.75 -9.47
C LEU A 418 195.50 31.11 -9.84
N GLU A 419 194.31 31.71 -9.71
CA GLU A 419 193.75 32.91 -9.06
C GLU A 419 192.20 32.83 -9.27
N LYS A 420 191.37 33.29 -8.31
CA LYS A 420 189.99 33.86 -8.47
C LYS A 420 188.89 32.96 -9.09
N GLN A 421 187.59 33.06 -8.83
CA GLN A 421 186.68 33.96 -8.10
C GLN A 421 185.31 33.24 -8.08
N LYS A 422 184.47 33.38 -7.04
CA LYS A 422 183.01 33.20 -7.17
C LYS A 422 182.24 34.03 -6.13
N LYS A 423 181.12 34.60 -6.59
CA LYS A 423 180.26 35.60 -5.93
C LYS A 423 178.80 35.08 -5.90
N ASN A 424 178.08 35.46 -4.83
CA ASN A 424 176.64 35.84 -4.78
C ASN A 424 175.55 34.75 -4.92
N LYS A 425 174.33 34.85 -4.33
CA LYS A 425 173.62 35.80 -3.41
C LYS A 425 172.28 35.13 -2.97
N GLN A 426 171.75 35.44 -1.79
CA GLN A 426 170.37 35.12 -1.33
C GLN A 426 169.78 36.24 -0.43
N LYS A 427 168.47 36.52 -0.53
CA LYS A 427 167.60 37.41 0.28
C LYS A 427 166.14 36.99 -0.04
N GLN A 428 165.24 36.50 0.83
CA GLN A 428 164.52 36.99 2.04
C GLN A 428 163.33 37.97 1.82
N GLU A 429 162.32 37.79 2.71
CA GLU A 429 161.17 38.66 3.11
C GLU A 429 159.84 38.59 2.31
N LYS A 430 158.61 38.80 2.82
CA LYS A 430 157.90 38.80 4.14
C LYS A 430 156.45 39.34 3.90
N GLN A 431 155.49 38.99 4.78
CA GLN A 431 154.36 39.82 5.32
C GLN A 431 153.01 40.06 4.60
N LYS A 432 151.93 39.71 5.35
CA LYS A 432 150.79 40.53 5.86
C LYS A 432 149.46 40.76 5.10
N LYS A 433 148.38 40.58 5.91
CA LYS A 433 147.05 41.24 5.97
C LYS A 433 146.06 40.88 4.84
N LYS A 434 144.77 40.64 5.08
CA LYS A 434 143.85 41.22 6.07
C LYS A 434 142.72 40.25 6.38
#